data_AF-J3JCW6-F1
#
_entry.id   AF-J3JCW6-F1
#
_cell.length_a   1.000
_cell.length_b   1.000
_cell.length_c   1.000
_cell.angle_alpha   90.00
_cell.angle_beta   90.00
_cell.angle_gamma   90.00
#
_symmetry.space_group_name_H-M   'P 1'
#
loop_
_entity.id
_entity.type
_entity.pdbx_description
1 polymer ?
#
loop_
_entity_poly.entity_id
_entity_poly.type
_entity_poly.pdbx_seq_one_letter_code
_entity_poly.pdbx_strand_id
1 'polypeptide(L)'
;MGVWTGTAYYPVLRGFVTVRIPEGGTIRLEETADGTRMSHAVWMDFPNNRRGQLLKQLFTTVLDGKAKLYDHTNKELVFFKERIESTAHEPPKPTEESL
;
A
#
# COMPACT_ATOMS: atom_id res chain seq x y z
N MET A 1 12.36 7.40 -3.90
CA MET A 1 11.09 6.84 -4.40
C MET A 1 11.25 5.33 -4.49
N GLY A 2 10.40 4.57 -3.79
CA GLY A 2 10.38 3.11 -3.87
C GLY A 2 9.20 2.65 -4.73
N VAL A 3 9.41 1.66 -5.59
CA VAL A 3 8.36 1.05 -6.43
C VAL A 3 8.22 -0.41 -6.05
N TRP A 4 6.98 -0.88 -5.92
CA TRP A 4 6.70 -2.30 -5.75
C TRP A 4 5.61 -2.75 -6.72
N THR A 5 5.65 -4.05 -7.05
CA THR A 5 4.68 -4.72 -7.91
C THR A 5 4.28 -6.04 -7.26
N GLY A 6 2.99 -6.34 -7.23
CA GLY A 6 2.44 -7.57 -6.68
C GLY A 6 1.24 -8.07 -7.47
N THR A 7 0.68 -9.20 -7.05
CA THR A 7 -0.60 -9.70 -7.58
C THR A 7 -1.50 -10.01 -6.41
N ALA A 8 -2.64 -9.33 -6.33
CA ALA A 8 -3.66 -9.61 -5.35
C ALA A 8 -4.66 -10.65 -5.87
N TYR A 9 -5.18 -11.43 -4.92
CA TYR A 9 -6.15 -12.50 -5.16
C TYR A 9 -7.42 -12.19 -4.38
N TYR A 10 -8.51 -11.91 -5.10
CA TYR A 10 -9.79 -11.59 -4.50
C TYR A 10 -10.76 -12.76 -4.71
N PRO A 11 -11.13 -13.52 -3.66
CA PRO A 11 -12.18 -14.51 -3.77
C PRO A 11 -13.53 -13.80 -3.95
N VAL A 12 -14.24 -14.15 -5.02
CA VAL A 12 -15.60 -13.67 -5.32
C VAL A 12 -16.57 -14.86 -5.39
N LEU A 13 -17.87 -14.59 -5.29
CA LEU A 13 -18.91 -15.63 -5.23
C LEU A 13 -18.66 -16.65 -4.10
N ARG A 14 -18.42 -16.19 -2.87
CA ARG A 14 -18.09 -17.05 -1.72
C ARG A 14 -16.89 -18.00 -1.95
N GLY A 15 -15.97 -17.65 -2.84
CA GLY A 15 -14.76 -18.41 -3.12
C GLY A 15 -14.84 -19.36 -4.32
N PHE A 16 -15.97 -19.42 -5.03
CA PHE A 16 -16.07 -20.22 -6.26
C PHE A 16 -15.21 -19.67 -7.41
N VAL A 17 -14.88 -18.38 -7.38
CA VAL A 17 -14.04 -17.74 -8.38
C VAL A 17 -13.02 -16.85 -7.67
N THR A 18 -11.75 -16.96 -8.06
CA THR A 18 -10.70 -16.06 -7.58
C THR A 18 -10.28 -15.13 -8.71
N VAL A 19 -10.44 -13.83 -8.49
CA VAL A 19 -9.98 -12.81 -9.43
C VAL A 19 -8.54 -12.46 -9.10
N ARG A 20 -7.68 -12.46 -10.12
CA ARG A 20 -6.29 -11.99 -10.03
C ARG A 20 -6.20 -10.59 -10.59
N ILE A 21 -5.68 -9.66 -9.79
CA ILE A 21 -5.49 -8.27 -10.21
C ILE A 21 -4.01 -7.94 -9.97
N PRO A 22 -3.22 -7.64 -11.02
CA PRO A 22 -1.89 -7.07 -10.85
C PRO A 22 -2.01 -5.72 -10.15
N GLU A 23 -1.21 -5.52 -9.12
CA GLU A 23 -1.17 -4.29 -8.34
C GLU A 23 0.24 -3.73 -8.34
N GLY A 24 0.35 -2.42 -8.30
CA GLY A 24 1.62 -1.77 -8.08
C GLY A 24 1.43 -0.55 -7.19
N GLY A 25 2.52 -0.15 -6.56
CA GLY A 25 2.52 1.03 -5.72
C GLY A 25 3.83 1.79 -5.80
N THR A 26 3.73 3.10 -5.59
CA THR A 26 4.87 3.97 -5.39
C THR A 26 4.78 4.58 -4.00
N ILE A 27 5.86 4.42 -3.24
CA ILE A 27 6.05 5.12 -1.96
C ILE A 27 6.98 6.31 -2.19
N ARG A 28 6.55 7.48 -1.69
CA ARG A 28 7.32 8.72 -1.72
C ARG A 28 7.51 9.26 -0.31
N LEU A 29 8.69 9.81 -0.08
CA LEU A 29 9.08 10.51 1.12
C LEU A 29 9.48 11.91 0.68
N GLU A 30 8.87 12.91 1.30
CA GLU A 30 9.09 14.33 0.99
C GLU A 30 9.38 15.05 2.30
N GLU A 31 10.38 15.93 2.29
CA GLU A 31 10.63 16.84 3.40
C GLU A 31 9.57 17.96 3.38
N THR A 32 9.07 18.30 4.56
CA THR A 32 8.08 19.36 4.79
C THR A 32 8.52 20.21 5.97
N ALA A 33 7.93 21.40 6.11
CA ALA A 33 8.28 22.32 7.21
C ALA A 33 8.14 21.70 8.61
N ASP A 34 7.20 20.76 8.78
CA ASP A 34 6.87 20.12 10.06
C ASP A 34 7.42 18.68 10.18
N GLY A 35 8.31 18.25 9.28
CA GLY A 35 8.93 16.92 9.29
C GLY A 35 8.84 16.20 7.94
N THR A 36 8.68 14.87 7.96
CA THR A 36 8.66 14.06 6.73
C THR A 36 7.24 13.62 6.37
N ARG A 37 6.82 13.89 5.14
CA ARG A 37 5.58 13.35 4.57
C ARG A 37 5.86 12.07 3.81
N MET A 38 5.24 10.97 4.24
CA MET A 38 5.20 9.72 3.49
C MET A 38 3.87 9.63 2.73
N SER A 39 3.91 9.24 1.45
CA SER A 39 2.72 8.99 0.64
C SER A 39 2.85 7.70 -0.15
N HIS A 40 1.71 7.05 -0.41
CA HIS A 40 1.64 5.79 -1.14
C HIS A 40 0.57 5.88 -2.22
N ALA A 41 1.01 5.87 -3.47
CA ALA A 41 0.13 5.82 -4.63
C ALA A 41 0.01 4.36 -5.09
N VAL A 42 -1.21 3.81 -5.10
CA VAL A 42 -1.48 2.42 -5.52
C VAL A 42 -2.28 2.44 -6.81
N TRP A 43 -1.94 1.52 -7.71
CA TRP A 43 -2.68 1.28 -8.94
C TRP A 43 -2.96 -0.21 -9.10
N MET A 44 -4.03 -0.49 -9.83
CA MET A 44 -4.42 -1.82 -10.27
C MET A 44 -4.46 -1.83 -11.79
N ASP A 45 -3.95 -2.91 -12.38
CA ASP A 45 -4.05 -3.11 -13.81
C ASP A 45 -5.29 -3.98 -14.14
N PHE A 46 -6.17 -3.42 -14.96
CA PHE A 46 -7.32 -4.14 -15.50
C PHE A 46 -7.13 -4.27 -17.02
N PRO A 47 -7.24 -5.48 -17.59
CA PRO A 47 -7.06 -5.69 -19.02
C PRO A 47 -7.92 -4.75 -19.88
N ASN A 48 -7.35 -4.15 -20.93
CA ASN A 48 -8.10 -3.26 -21.82
C ASN A 48 -8.97 -4.03 -22.83
N ASN A 49 -9.90 -4.84 -22.32
CA ASN A 49 -10.87 -5.60 -23.09
C ASN A 49 -12.19 -5.71 -22.32
N ARG A 50 -13.23 -6.30 -22.94
CA ARG A 50 -14.57 -6.44 -22.33
C ARG A 50 -14.54 -7.16 -20.97
N ARG A 51 -13.65 -8.15 -20.80
CA ARG A 51 -13.50 -8.88 -19.53
C ARG A 51 -12.90 -7.97 -18.46
N GLY A 52 -11.89 -7.18 -18.78
CA GLY A 52 -11.30 -6.24 -17.83
C GLY A 52 -12.25 -5.10 -17.44
N GLN A 53 -13.12 -4.64 -18.34
CA GLN A 53 -14.17 -3.68 -17.99
C GLN A 53 -15.19 -4.28 -17.01
N LEU A 54 -15.60 -5.54 -17.21
CA LEU A 54 -16.47 -6.25 -16.27
C LEU A 54 -15.79 -6.45 -14.91
N LEU A 55 -14.50 -6.80 -14.89
CA LEU A 55 -13.73 -6.95 -13.65
C LEU A 55 -13.60 -5.62 -12.91
N LYS A 56 -13.33 -4.53 -13.62
CA LYS A 56 -13.28 -3.17 -13.05
C LYS A 56 -14.64 -2.79 -12.45
N GLN A 57 -15.74 -3.06 -13.15
CA GLN A 57 -17.09 -2.83 -12.62
C GLN A 57 -17.32 -3.66 -11.36
N LEU A 58 -17.11 -4.98 -11.40
CA LEU A 58 -17.25 -5.87 -10.25
C LEU A 58 -16.45 -5.37 -9.04
N PHE A 59 -15.19 -5.00 -9.27
CA PHE A 59 -14.30 -4.48 -8.24
C PHE A 59 -14.81 -3.17 -7.63
N THR A 60 -15.24 -2.23 -8.46
CA THR A 60 -15.68 -0.91 -8.00
C THR A 60 -17.08 -0.88 -7.39
N THR A 61 -17.98 -1.77 -7.81
CA THR A 61 -19.39 -1.74 -7.34
C THR A 61 -19.69 -2.80 -6.30
N VAL A 62 -19.34 -4.07 -6.56
CA VAL A 62 -19.74 -5.20 -5.70
C VAL A 62 -18.79 -5.37 -4.53
N LEU A 63 -17.50 -5.12 -4.75
CA LEU A 63 -16.48 -5.35 -3.73
C LEU A 63 -16.13 -4.10 -2.92
N ASP A 64 -16.66 -2.94 -3.29
CA ASP A 64 -16.25 -1.62 -2.78
C ASP A 64 -14.71 -1.48 -2.75
N GLY A 65 -14.10 -1.93 -3.84
CA GLY A 65 -12.66 -2.16 -3.88
C GLY A 65 -11.83 -0.90 -3.69
N LYS A 66 -12.36 0.27 -4.06
CA LYS A 66 -11.67 1.56 -3.84
C LYS A 66 -11.55 1.91 -2.36
N ALA A 67 -12.64 1.79 -1.60
CA ALA A 67 -12.62 2.05 -0.17
C ALA A 67 -11.70 1.06 0.55
N LYS A 68 -11.81 -0.24 0.21
CA LYS A 68 -10.92 -1.27 0.77
C LYS A 68 -9.45 -1.04 0.47
N LEU A 69 -9.11 -0.63 -0.75
CA LEU A 69 -7.73 -0.27 -1.10
C LEU A 69 -7.25 0.90 -0.26
N TYR A 70 -8.05 1.96 -0.18
CA TYR A 70 -7.70 3.12 0.62
C TYR A 70 -7.46 2.75 2.08
N ASP A 71 -8.38 2.00 2.70
CA ASP A 71 -8.28 1.56 4.09
C ASP A 71 -7.05 0.69 4.33
N HIS A 72 -6.75 -0.21 3.38
CA HIS A 72 -5.58 -1.08 3.44
C HIS A 72 -4.28 -0.27 3.34
N THR A 73 -4.14 0.55 2.30
CA THR A 73 -2.97 1.40 2.07
C THR A 73 -2.75 2.39 3.22
N ASN A 74 -3.82 2.93 3.80
CA ASN A 74 -3.73 3.82 4.95
C ASN A 74 -3.20 3.08 6.19
N LYS A 75 -3.63 1.84 6.44
CA LYS A 75 -3.09 1.01 7.53
C LYS A 75 -1.59 0.73 7.34
N GLU A 76 -1.14 0.50 6.11
CA GLU A 76 0.29 0.33 5.81
C GLU A 76 1.09 1.59 6.14
N LEU A 77 0.59 2.78 5.74
CA LEU A 77 1.23 4.06 6.07
C LEU A 77 1.32 4.30 7.59
N VAL A 78 0.24 4.00 8.32
CA VAL A 78 0.22 4.09 9.79
C VAL A 78 1.24 3.14 10.41
N PHE A 79 1.28 1.89 9.95
CA PHE A 79 2.28 0.91 10.41
C PHE A 79 3.72 1.39 10.17
N PHE A 80 4.02 1.96 8.99
CA PHE A 80 5.34 2.50 8.71
C PHE A 80 5.69 3.66 9.63
N LYS A 81 4.75 4.58 9.85
CA LYS A 81 4.93 5.70 10.79
C LYS A 81 5.28 5.18 12.19
N GLU A 82 4.47 4.29 12.74
CA GLU A 82 4.68 3.71 14.07
C GLU A 82 6.06 3.04 14.18
N ARG A 83 6.45 2.25 13.16
CA ARG A 83 7.74 1.55 13.18
C ARG A 83 8.93 2.51 13.12
N ILE A 84 8.86 3.52 12.26
CA ILE A 84 9.92 4.54 12.13
C ILE A 84 10.03 5.35 13.42
N GLU A 85 8.92 5.86 13.94
CA GLU A 85 8.88 6.69 15.15
C GLU A 85 9.29 5.90 16.41
N SER A 86 8.95 4.61 16.49
CA SER A 86 9.40 3.72 17.57
C SER A 86 10.92 3.54 17.61
N THR A 87 11.57 3.54 16.44
CA THR A 87 13.03 3.35 16.34
C THR A 87 13.78 4.67 16.55
N ALA A 88 13.14 5.80 16.24
CA ALA A 88 13.68 7.13 16.50
C ALA A 88 13.75 7.50 17.99
N HIS A 89 13.03 6.79 18.86
CA HIS A 89 13.02 7.04 20.30
C HIS A 89 14.12 6.30 21.08
N GLU A 90 14.92 5.44 20.44
CA GLU A 90 16.07 4.82 21.10
C GLU A 90 17.21 5.86 21.16
N PRO A 91 17.66 6.30 22.35
CA PRO A 91 18.78 7.23 22.43
C PRO A 91 20.03 6.59 21.82
N PRO A 92 20.89 7.35 21.12
CA PRO A 92 22.12 6.81 20.57
C PRO A 92 22.92 6.14 21.70
N LYS A 93 23.31 4.87 21.49
CA LYS A 93 24.20 4.17 22.41
C LYS A 93 25.45 5.04 22.63
N PRO A 94 25.90 5.24 23.88
CA PRO A 94 27.13 5.95 24.14
C PRO A 94 28.24 5.32 23.31
N THR A 95 28.88 6.12 22.48
CA THR A 95 30.08 5.71 21.77
C THR A 95 31.14 5.46 22.84
N GLU A 96 31.46 4.19 23.11
CA GLU A 96 32.65 3.83 23.89
C GLU A 96 33.88 4.16 23.04
N GLU A 97 34.24 5.44 22.97
CA GLU A 97 35.59 5.88 22.65
C GLU A 97 36.23 6.37 23.95
N SER A 98 36.93 5.46 24.64
CA SER A 98 38.12 5.78 25.41
C SER A 98 38.75 4.50 25.95
N LEU A 99 39.80 4.02 25.27
CA LEU A 99 41.15 3.80 25.82
C LEU A 99 42.10 3.28 24.74
#